data_AF-A0A095UH40-F1
#
_entry.id   AF-A0A095UH40-F1
#
_cell.length_a   1.000
_cell.length_b   1.000
_cell.length_c   1.000
_cell.angle_alpha   90.00
_cell.angle_beta   90.00
_cell.angle_gamma   90.00
#
_symmetry.space_group_name_H-M   'P 1'
#
loop_
_entity.id
_entity.type
_entity.pdbx_description
1 polymer ?
#
loop_
_entity_poly.entity_id
_entity_poly.type
_entity_poly.pdbx_seq_one_letter_code
_entity_poly.pdbx_strand_id
1 'polypeptide(L)'
;MRFRHRIPYRNLAGLVLALSAMAAQAQQPEVYRPITAKELLAGFMEGGLATWIQDPVQRSSLSTFMATAYVLGTADSVKGQQWCPGQDVRMERFSERVMDYLADLPQARQEESAAKIVAEALGKAYPCRR
;
A
#
# COMPACT_ATOMS: atom_id res chain seq x y z
N MET A 1 -11.54 81.13 -24.54
CA MET A 1 -10.57 80.54 -23.58
C MET A 1 -11.38 80.09 -22.37
N ARG A 2 -11.38 78.87 -21.83
CA ARG A 2 -10.44 77.74 -21.88
C ARG A 2 -11.21 76.41 -21.93
N PHE A 3 -10.56 75.47 -22.59
CA PHE A 3 -10.91 74.05 -22.73
C PHE A 3 -10.66 73.24 -21.45
N ARG A 4 -11.33 72.09 -21.42
CA ARG A 4 -10.90 70.75 -20.95
C ARG A 4 -11.04 70.37 -19.47
N HIS A 5 -12.05 69.52 -19.26
CA HIS A 5 -11.94 68.27 -18.52
C HIS A 5 -10.59 67.57 -18.70
N ARG A 6 -10.04 67.01 -17.60
CA ARG A 6 -10.06 65.56 -17.30
C ARG A 6 -9.12 65.28 -16.13
N ILE A 7 -9.68 64.77 -15.03
CA ILE A 7 -8.93 63.93 -14.09
C ILE A 7 -8.83 62.55 -14.74
N PRO A 8 -7.62 61.97 -14.80
CA PRO A 8 -7.52 60.60 -14.31
C PRO A 8 -6.24 60.42 -13.50
N TYR A 9 -6.40 60.38 -12.18
CA TYR A 9 -5.54 59.54 -11.34
C TYR A 9 -5.85 58.08 -11.72
N ARG A 10 -5.09 57.52 -12.65
CA ARG A 10 -5.09 56.08 -12.92
C ARG A 10 -3.65 55.62 -13.09
N ASN A 11 -3.27 54.76 -12.14
CA ASN A 11 -2.32 53.66 -12.30
C ASN A 11 -0.82 54.00 -12.18
N LEU A 12 -0.33 54.07 -10.95
CA LEU A 12 1.01 53.60 -10.59
C LEU A 12 0.94 52.94 -9.20
N ALA A 13 0.16 51.87 -9.08
CA ALA A 13 0.20 50.97 -7.93
C ALA A 13 1.09 49.78 -8.29
N GLY A 14 2.05 49.49 -7.42
CA GLY A 14 3.26 48.72 -7.69
C GLY A 14 3.03 47.31 -8.23
N LEU A 15 3.78 46.99 -9.28
CA LEU A 15 3.96 45.61 -9.74
C LEU A 15 5.16 45.03 -8.98
N VAL A 16 4.92 44.48 -7.79
CA VAL A 16 5.91 43.65 -7.09
C VAL A 16 5.95 42.32 -7.82
N LEU A 17 7.02 42.09 -8.60
CA LEU A 17 7.34 40.80 -9.19
C LEU A 17 7.64 39.80 -8.06
N ALA A 18 6.61 39.08 -7.61
CA ALA A 18 6.77 37.95 -6.72
C ALA A 18 7.36 36.78 -7.52
N LEU A 19 8.71 36.69 -7.54
CA LEU A 19 9.43 35.48 -7.91
C LEU A 19 9.01 34.37 -6.95
N SER A 20 8.05 33.57 -7.39
CA SER A 20 7.60 32.39 -6.67
C SER A 20 8.70 31.34 -6.82
N ALA A 21 9.58 31.24 -5.82
CA ALA A 21 10.49 30.11 -5.71
C ALA A 21 9.62 28.84 -5.58
N MET A 22 9.48 28.08 -6.65
CA MET A 22 9.04 26.70 -6.55
C MET A 22 10.13 25.96 -5.77
N ALA A 23 9.97 25.88 -4.45
CA ALA A 23 10.69 24.89 -3.67
C ALA A 23 10.25 23.53 -4.24
N ALA A 24 11.11 22.91 -5.04
CA ALA A 24 10.95 21.50 -5.38
C ALA A 24 11.00 20.73 -4.06
N GLN A 25 9.84 20.36 -3.55
CA GLN A 25 9.75 19.41 -2.44
C GLN A 25 10.25 18.08 -2.99
N ALA A 26 11.54 17.80 -2.81
CA ALA A 26 12.08 16.48 -3.06
C ALA A 26 11.36 15.53 -2.09
N GLN A 27 10.44 14.69 -2.61
CA GLN A 27 9.97 13.54 -1.84
C GLN A 27 11.20 12.79 -1.34
N GLN A 28 11.33 12.67 -0.01
CA GLN A 28 12.40 11.86 0.55
C GLN A 28 12.28 10.44 0.00
N PRO A 29 13.39 9.80 -0.38
CA PRO A 29 13.35 8.43 -0.90
C PRO A 29 12.72 7.54 0.17
N GLU A 30 11.69 6.80 -0.22
CA GLU A 30 11.03 5.87 0.67
C GLU A 30 12.05 4.80 1.09
N VAL A 31 12.43 4.80 2.37
CA VAL A 31 13.33 3.79 2.91
C VAL A 31 12.57 2.47 2.93
N TYR A 32 13.12 1.45 2.28
CA TYR A 32 12.51 0.13 2.25
C TYR A 32 12.17 -0.36 3.66
N ARG A 33 10.93 -0.81 3.83
CA ARG A 33 10.49 -1.63 4.96
C ARG A 33 9.59 -2.76 4.47
N PRO A 34 9.53 -3.90 5.17
CA PRO A 34 8.49 -4.88 4.95
C PRO A 34 7.10 -4.27 5.22
N ILE A 35 6.10 -4.73 4.47
CA ILE A 35 4.70 -4.46 4.83
C ILE A 35 4.32 -5.26 6.08
N THR A 36 3.42 -4.72 6.89
CA THR A 36 2.95 -5.35 8.13
C THR A 36 1.82 -6.33 7.85
N ALA A 37 1.53 -7.22 8.81
CA ALA A 37 0.38 -8.12 8.73
C ALA A 37 -0.94 -7.36 8.54
N LYS A 38 -1.09 -6.21 9.20
CA LYS A 38 -2.23 -5.31 9.03
C LYS A 38 -2.36 -4.77 7.62
N GLU A 39 -1.25 -4.31 7.03
CA GLU A 39 -1.24 -3.78 5.67
C GLU A 39 -1.59 -4.85 4.63
N LEU A 40 -1.13 -6.09 4.84
CA LEU A 40 -1.49 -7.22 4.00
C LEU A 40 -3.00 -7.54 4.11
N LEU A 41 -3.56 -7.55 5.33
CA LEU A 41 -5.00 -7.76 5.54
C LEU A 41 -5.83 -6.64 4.90
N ALA A 42 -5.42 -5.38 5.05
CA ALA A 42 -6.04 -4.25 4.37
C ALA A 42 -5.94 -4.36 2.84
N GLY A 43 -4.89 -5.00 2.32
CA GLY A 43 -4.79 -5.38 0.92
C GLY A 43 -5.89 -6.34 0.47
N PHE A 44 -6.21 -7.35 1.28
CA PHE A 44 -7.29 -8.29 0.99
C PHE A 44 -8.68 -7.65 1.11
N MET A 45 -8.91 -6.84 2.15
CA MET A 45 -10.26 -6.44 2.56
C MET A 45 -10.65 -5.01 2.21
N GLU A 46 -9.70 -4.08 2.16
CA GLU A 46 -9.97 -2.63 2.21
C GLU A 46 -9.42 -1.86 1.00
N GLY A 47 -8.67 -2.51 0.12
CA GLY A 47 -7.98 -1.82 -0.97
C GLY A 47 -6.71 -1.08 -0.52
N GLY A 48 -6.12 -1.48 0.61
CA GLY A 48 -5.04 -0.74 1.28
C GLY A 48 -3.68 -0.80 0.59
N LEU A 49 -3.48 -1.70 -0.37
CA LEU A 49 -2.19 -1.86 -1.08
C LEU A 49 -2.11 -1.09 -2.40
N ALA A 50 -3.22 -0.51 -2.88
CA ALA A 50 -3.27 0.23 -4.14
C ALA A 50 -3.88 1.64 -3.95
N THR A 51 -3.53 2.33 -2.86
CA THR A 51 -4.15 3.61 -2.46
C THR A 51 -4.02 4.73 -3.50
N TRP A 52 -3.09 4.62 -4.46
CA TRP A 52 -2.94 5.55 -5.58
C TRP A 52 -4.03 5.40 -6.66
N ILE A 53 -4.78 4.29 -6.68
CA ILE A 53 -5.89 4.07 -7.61
C ILE A 53 -7.13 4.78 -7.08
N GLN A 54 -7.78 5.61 -7.92
CA GLN A 54 -8.94 6.41 -7.52
C GLN A 54 -10.27 5.64 -7.63
N ASP A 55 -10.43 4.83 -8.67
CA ASP A 55 -11.61 4.00 -8.84
C ASP A 55 -11.66 2.89 -7.77
N PRO A 56 -12.74 2.80 -6.96
CA PRO A 56 -12.79 1.88 -5.83
C PRO A 56 -12.78 0.40 -6.24
N VAL A 57 -13.37 0.06 -7.39
CA VAL A 57 -13.42 -1.33 -7.88
C VAL A 57 -12.03 -1.76 -8.34
N GLN A 58 -11.34 -0.92 -9.12
CA GLN A 58 -9.97 -1.16 -9.54
C GLN A 58 -9.01 -1.19 -8.35
N ARG A 59 -9.17 -0.29 -7.37
CA ARG A 59 -8.35 -0.26 -6.15
C ARG A 59 -8.47 -1.58 -5.38
N SER A 60 -9.71 -2.04 -5.15
CA SER A 60 -9.97 -3.30 -4.45
C SER A 60 -9.35 -4.46 -5.21
N SER A 61 -9.63 -4.57 -6.52
CA SER A 61 -9.14 -5.68 -7.34
C SER A 61 -7.61 -5.74 -7.40
N LEU A 62 -6.94 -4.59 -7.57
CA LEU A 62 -5.48 -4.55 -7.61
C LEU A 62 -4.86 -4.85 -6.24
N SER A 63 -5.45 -4.33 -5.15
CA SER A 63 -4.95 -4.60 -3.79
C SER A 63 -5.06 -6.07 -3.43
N THR A 64 -6.18 -6.72 -3.74
CA THR A 64 -6.36 -8.15 -3.52
C THR A 64 -5.37 -8.96 -4.37
N PHE A 65 -5.13 -8.56 -5.63
CA PHE A 65 -4.12 -9.19 -6.48
C PHE A 65 -2.71 -9.07 -5.88
N MET A 66 -2.32 -7.87 -5.43
CA MET A 66 -1.02 -7.63 -4.79
C MET A 66 -0.85 -8.43 -3.49
N ALA A 67 -1.91 -8.51 -2.67
CA ALA A 67 -1.91 -9.31 -1.45
C ALA A 67 -1.73 -10.81 -1.75
N THR A 68 -2.48 -11.36 -2.70
CA THR A 68 -2.33 -12.76 -3.14
C THR A 68 -0.93 -13.04 -3.70
N ALA A 69 -0.39 -12.14 -4.52
CA ALA A 69 0.97 -12.27 -5.05
C ALA A 69 2.03 -12.23 -3.95
N TYR A 70 1.86 -11.39 -2.92
CA TYR A 70 2.74 -11.35 -1.75
C TYR A 70 2.74 -12.69 -0.99
N VAL A 71 1.55 -13.26 -0.78
CA VAL A 71 1.42 -14.58 -0.15
C VAL A 71 2.11 -15.65 -0.99
N LEU A 72 1.88 -15.68 -2.30
CA LEU A 72 2.51 -16.64 -3.22
C LEU A 72 4.05 -16.53 -3.18
N GLY A 73 4.59 -15.31 -3.26
CA GLY A 73 6.05 -15.11 -3.20
C GLY A 73 6.65 -15.57 -1.87
N THR A 74 5.97 -15.28 -0.75
CA THR A 74 6.39 -15.78 0.56
C THR A 74 6.33 -17.30 0.63
N ALA A 75 5.24 -17.89 0.14
CA ALA A 75 5.03 -19.32 0.09
C ALA A 75 6.16 -20.02 -0.68
N ASP A 76 6.52 -19.55 -1.87
CA ASP A 76 7.63 -20.11 -2.64
C ASP A 76 8.98 -19.98 -1.90
N SER A 77 9.24 -18.84 -1.24
CA SER A 77 10.50 -18.62 -0.52
C SER A 77 10.72 -19.53 0.70
N VAL A 78 9.64 -20.01 1.32
CA VAL A 78 9.70 -20.81 2.57
C VAL A 78 9.27 -22.27 2.38
N LYS A 79 8.98 -22.68 1.14
CA LYS A 79 8.56 -24.04 0.76
C LYS A 79 9.62 -25.08 1.10
N GLY A 80 9.18 -26.18 1.72
CA GLY A 80 10.04 -27.27 2.15
C GLY A 80 10.83 -27.00 3.44
N GLN A 81 10.71 -25.79 4.01
CA GLN A 81 11.40 -25.41 5.25
C GLN A 81 10.40 -25.12 6.37
N GLN A 82 9.50 -24.14 6.16
CA GLN A 82 8.52 -23.73 7.17
C GLN A 82 7.12 -24.26 6.87
N TRP A 83 6.84 -24.60 5.61
CA TRP A 83 5.61 -25.24 5.19
C TRP A 83 5.88 -26.25 4.06
N CYS A 84 5.08 -27.32 4.02
CA CYS A 84 5.24 -28.42 3.07
C CYS A 84 3.87 -28.80 2.48
N PRO A 85 3.41 -28.09 1.44
CA PRO A 85 2.12 -28.39 0.81
C PRO A 85 2.14 -29.75 0.13
N GLY A 86 0.99 -30.43 0.16
CA GLY A 86 0.73 -31.58 -0.71
C GLY A 86 0.68 -31.19 -2.19
N GLN A 87 0.61 -32.19 -3.07
CA GLN A 87 0.54 -31.98 -4.53
C GLN A 87 -0.78 -31.36 -4.99
N ASP A 88 -1.82 -31.38 -4.14
CA ASP A 88 -3.19 -30.97 -4.42
C ASP A 88 -3.57 -29.61 -3.80
N VAL A 89 -2.62 -28.93 -3.12
CA VAL A 89 -2.89 -27.63 -2.52
C VAL A 89 -3.07 -26.57 -3.61
N ARG A 90 -4.28 -26.03 -3.68
CA ARG A 90 -4.66 -24.95 -4.59
C ARG A 90 -4.25 -23.58 -4.06
N MET A 91 -3.93 -22.66 -4.96
CA MET A 91 -3.51 -21.30 -4.61
C MET A 91 -4.55 -20.56 -3.78
N GLU A 92 -5.81 -20.69 -4.16
CA GLU A 92 -6.94 -20.06 -3.48
C GLU A 92 -7.01 -20.56 -2.04
N ARG A 93 -6.79 -21.87 -1.83
CA ARG A 93 -6.93 -22.51 -0.52
C ARG A 93 -5.88 -22.05 0.47
N PHE A 94 -4.59 -22.02 0.09
CA PHE A 94 -3.59 -21.54 1.04
C PHE A 94 -3.71 -20.02 1.28
N SER A 95 -4.16 -19.26 0.27
CA SER A 95 -4.37 -17.82 0.40
C SER A 95 -5.54 -17.51 1.35
N GLU A 96 -6.64 -18.27 1.26
CA GLU A 96 -7.76 -18.22 2.22
C GLU A 96 -7.27 -18.52 3.64
N ARG A 97 -6.47 -19.58 3.85
CA ARG A 97 -5.91 -19.90 5.19
C ARG A 97 -5.05 -18.79 5.77
N VAL A 98 -4.28 -18.11 4.93
CA VAL A 98 -3.45 -16.98 5.35
C VAL A 98 -4.33 -15.77 5.71
N MET A 99 -5.36 -15.48 4.92
CA MET A 99 -6.31 -14.41 5.21
C MET A 99 -7.06 -14.64 6.52
N ASP A 100 -7.57 -15.86 6.76
CA ASP A 100 -8.21 -16.25 8.02
C ASP A 100 -7.25 -16.02 9.20
N TYR A 101 -6.00 -16.45 9.05
CA TYR A 101 -4.97 -16.29 10.09
C TYR A 101 -4.66 -14.82 10.41
N LEU A 102 -4.61 -13.96 9.38
CA LEU A 102 -4.41 -12.53 9.53
C LEU A 102 -5.60 -11.86 10.22
N ALA A 103 -6.83 -12.27 9.90
CA ALA A 103 -8.05 -11.74 10.51
C ALA A 103 -8.14 -12.06 12.01
N ASP A 104 -7.68 -13.24 12.41
CA ASP A 104 -7.66 -13.69 13.81
C ASP A 104 -6.42 -13.20 14.60
N LEU A 105 -5.55 -12.40 13.97
CA LEU A 105 -4.27 -12.01 14.55
C LEU A 105 -4.45 -11.00 15.71
N PRO A 106 -3.86 -11.24 16.90
CA PRO A 106 -3.90 -10.29 18.01
C PRO A 106 -3.30 -8.93 17.62
N GLN A 107 -3.88 -7.84 18.14
CA GLN A 107 -3.44 -6.47 17.83
C GLN A 107 -1.94 -6.24 18.03
N ALA A 108 -1.35 -6.83 19.09
CA ALA A 108 0.08 -6.72 19.38
C ALA A 108 0.99 -7.28 18.27
N ARG A 109 0.46 -8.13 17.40
CA ARG A 109 1.19 -8.79 16.31
C ARG A 109 0.89 -8.20 14.93
N GLN A 110 -0.08 -7.28 14.83
CA GLN A 110 -0.51 -6.69 13.56
C GLN A 110 0.59 -5.86 12.87
N GLU A 111 1.54 -5.32 13.64
CA GLU A 111 2.69 -4.57 13.15
C GLU A 111 3.91 -5.46 12.84
N GLU A 112 3.81 -6.78 13.04
CA GLU A 112 4.87 -7.69 12.60
C GLU A 112 4.95 -7.76 11.07
N SER A 113 6.13 -8.10 10.56
CA SER A 113 6.35 -8.36 9.13
C SER A 113 5.34 -9.35 8.58
N ALA A 114 4.66 -8.99 7.49
CA ALA A 114 3.69 -9.86 6.84
C ALA A 114 4.32 -11.18 6.41
N ALA A 115 5.54 -11.19 5.87
CA ALA A 115 6.23 -12.41 5.46
C ALA A 115 6.39 -13.41 6.62
N LYS A 116 6.67 -12.92 7.84
CA LYS A 116 6.77 -13.76 9.04
C LYS A 116 5.42 -14.38 9.38
N ILE A 117 4.36 -13.56 9.39
CA ILE A 117 3.00 -14.02 9.71
C ILE A 117 2.46 -14.99 8.66
N VAL A 118 2.72 -14.72 7.37
CA VAL A 118 2.35 -15.61 6.26
C VAL A 118 3.06 -16.95 6.39
N ALA A 119 4.37 -16.98 6.64
CA ALA A 119 5.11 -18.23 6.82
C ALA A 119 4.59 -19.04 8.02
N GLU A 120 4.26 -18.37 9.13
CA GLU A 120 3.64 -18.99 10.31
C GLU A 120 2.25 -19.59 9.98
N ALA A 121 1.41 -18.85 9.27
CA ALA A 121 0.09 -19.32 8.84
C ALA A 121 0.19 -20.55 7.94
N LEU A 122 1.08 -20.51 6.95
CA LEU A 122 1.34 -21.62 6.03
C LEU A 122 1.88 -22.85 6.78
N GLY A 123 2.81 -22.67 7.71
CA GLY A 123 3.35 -23.76 8.52
C GLY A 123 2.31 -24.39 9.46
N LYS A 124 1.37 -23.60 9.98
CA LYS A 124 0.22 -24.12 10.74
C LYS A 124 -0.76 -24.90 9.88
N ALA A 125 -1.06 -24.41 8.68
CA ALA A 125 -2.02 -25.05 7.78
C ALA A 125 -1.44 -26.31 7.08
N TYR A 126 -0.15 -26.30 6.77
CA TYR A 126 0.54 -27.33 5.99
C TYR A 126 1.92 -27.65 6.58
N PRO A 127 1.98 -28.30 7.76
CA PRO A 127 3.22 -28.55 8.45
C PRO A 127 4.11 -29.54 7.69
N CYS A 128 5.42 -29.33 7.77
CA CYS A 128 6.40 -30.31 7.31
C CYS A 128 6.41 -31.54 8.21
N ARG A 129 6.40 -32.73 7.61
CA ARG A 129 6.65 -33.97 8.33
C ARG A 129 8.12 -33.99 8.74
N ARG A 130 8.37 -34.28 10.02
CA ARG A 130 9.72 -34.56 10.54
C ARG A 130 10.18 -35.95 10.13
#